data_AF-A0A453I8V1-F1
#
_entry.id   AF-A0A453I8V1-F1
#
_cell.length_a   1.000
_cell.length_b   1.000
_cell.length_c   1.000
_cell.angle_alpha   90.00
_cell.angle_beta   90.00
_cell.angle_gamma   90.00
#
_symmetry.space_group_name_H-M   'P 1'
#
loop_
_entity.id
_entity.type
_entity.pdbx_description
1 polymer ?
#
loop_
_entity_poly.entity_id
_entity_poly.type
_entity_poly.pdbx_seq_one_letter_code
_entity_poly.pdbx_strand_id
1 'polypeptide(L)' 'PYRMVKDLRTNYEVSDPDSVLEGDLDDFILSFLSLSLDKADESV' A
#
# COMPACT_ATOMS: atom_id res chain seq x y z
N PRO A 1 14.96 0.98 17.42
CA PRO A 1 15.28 1.24 15.99
C PRO A 1 13.97 1.41 15.22
N TYR A 2 13.76 2.57 14.60
CA TYR A 2 12.54 2.81 13.82
C TYR A 2 12.47 1.80 12.67
N ARG A 3 11.41 1.00 12.64
CA ARG A 3 11.09 0.10 11.53
C ARG A 3 9.70 0.48 11.03
N MET A 4 9.56 0.65 9.73
CA MET A 4 8.32 1.04 9.05
C MET A 4 8.42 0.56 7.61
N VAL A 5 7.30 0.14 7.03
CA VAL A 5 7.18 -0.11 5.60
C VAL A 5 6.35 1.00 4.99
N LYS A 6 6.84 1.60 3.91
CA LYS A 6 6.13 2.64 3.17
C LYS A 6 6.10 2.30 1.69
N ASP A 7 4.91 2.25 1.11
CA ASP A 7 4.73 2.17 -0.34
C ASP A 7 4.70 3.58 -0.93
N LEU A 8 5.68 3.89 -1.78
CA LEU A 8 5.82 5.20 -2.41
C LEU A 8 4.84 5.44 -3.57
N ARG A 9 4.19 4.39 -4.08
CA ARG A 9 3.23 4.51 -5.19
C ARG A 9 1.87 4.96 -4.69
N THR A 10 1.47 4.43 -3.55
CA THR A 10 0.16 4.67 -2.92
C THR A 10 0.24 5.61 -1.72
N ASN A 11 1.45 5.96 -1.25
CA ASN A 11 1.71 6.64 0.02
C ASN A 11 1.18 5.89 1.26
N TYR A 12 0.89 4.59 1.14
CA TYR A 12 0.48 3.76 2.27
C TYR A 12 1.67 3.48 3.19
N GLU A 13 1.49 3.62 4.50
CA GLU A 13 2.55 3.41 5.50
C GLU A 13 2.07 2.54 6.66
N VAL A 14 2.91 1.59 7.03
CA VAL A 14 2.67 0.60 8.08
C VAL A 14 3.80 0.67 9.10
N SER A 15 3.42 0.89 10.36
CA SER A 15 4.35 0.97 11.48
C SER A 15 4.84 -0.39 11.99
N ASP A 16 4.19 -1.48 11.56
CA ASP A 16 4.55 -2.85 11.91
C ASP A 16 5.12 -3.60 10.68
N PRO A 17 6.46 -3.62 10.50
CA PRO A 17 7.09 -4.31 9.39
C PRO A 17 7.08 -5.82 9.55
N ASP A 18 6.97 -6.34 10.78
CA ASP A 18 7.10 -7.77 11.01
C ASP A 18 5.87 -8.50 10.42
N SER A 19 4.65 -7.99 10.63
CA SER A 19 3.43 -8.49 9.99
C SER A 19 3.49 -8.47 8.45
N VAL A 20 4.06 -7.42 7.87
CA VAL A 20 4.23 -7.30 6.41
C VAL A 20 5.22 -8.35 5.88
N LEU A 21 6.30 -8.61 6.62
CA LEU A 21 7.28 -9.63 6.27
C LEU A 21 6.74 -11.06 6.48
N GLU A 22 5.76 -11.23 7.35
CA GLU A 22 5.01 -12.48 7.56
C GLU A 22 3.94 -12.74 6.49
N GLY A 23 3.65 -11.74 5.63
CA GLY A 23 2.79 -11.91 4.45
C GLY A 23 1.51 -11.07 4.46
N ASP A 24 1.34 -10.16 5.41
CA ASP A 24 0.21 -9.23 5.46
C ASP A 24 0.37 -8.13 4.39
N LEU A 25 0.04 -8.50 3.14
CA LEU A 25 0.19 -7.66 1.94
C LEU A 25 -1.14 -7.15 1.40
N ASP A 26 -2.26 -7.56 1.98
CA ASP A 26 -3.60 -7.27 1.45
C ASP A 26 -3.86 -5.77 1.38
N ASP A 27 -3.46 -5.01 2.40
CA ASP A 27 -3.61 -3.56 2.44
C ASP A 27 -2.82 -2.84 1.33
N PHE A 28 -1.63 -3.35 1.00
CA PHE A 28 -0.81 -2.80 -0.10
C PHE A 28 -1.46 -3.06 -1.46
N ILE A 29 -2.02 -4.26 -1.64
CA ILE A 29 -2.71 -4.66 -2.87
C ILE A 29 -3.98 -3.83 -3.07
N LEU A 30 -4.80 -3.69 -2.02
CA LEU A 30 -6.04 -2.90 -2.06
C LEU A 30 -5.74 -1.42 -2.31
N SER A 31 -4.74 -0.85 -1.63
CA SER A 31 -4.31 0.53 -1.85
C SER A 31 -3.89 0.78 -3.30
N PHE A 32 -3.17 -0.16 -3.91
CA PHE A 32 -2.76 -0.07 -5.30
C PHE A 32 -3.93 -0.19 -6.28
N LEU A 33 -4.89 -1.07 -5.99
CA LEU A 33 -6.07 -1.26 -6.81
C LEU A 33 -6.99 -0.03 -6.77
N SER A 34 -7.23 0.54 -5.58
CA SER A 34 -7.97 1.80 -5.45
C SER A 34 -7.30 2.93 -6.23
N LEU A 35 -5.98 3.11 -6.09
CA LEU A 35 -5.23 4.11 -6.86
C LEU A 35 -5.36 3.90 -8.37
N SER A 36 -5.36 2.64 -8.82
CA SER A 36 -5.48 2.29 -10.23
C SER A 36 -6.90 2.49 -10.78
N LEU A 37 -7.93 2.24 -9.95
CA LEU A 37 -9.33 2.51 -10.26
C LEU A 37 -9.59 4.01 -10.39
N ASP A 38 -9.10 4.81 -9.44
CA ASP A 38 -9.23 6.27 -9.48
C ASP A 38 -8.60 6.86 -10.75
N LYS A 39 -7.44 6.32 -11.15
CA LYS A 39 -6.75 6.72 -12.39
C LYS A 39 -7.49 6.31 -13.66
N ALA A 40 -8.30 5.25 -13.61
CA ALA A 40 -9.13 4.83 -14.73
C ALA A 40 -10.37 5.74 -14.88
N ASP A 41 -10.93 6.22 -13.77
CA ASP A 41 -12.08 7.14 -13.79
C ASP A 41 -11.69 8.54 -14.33
N GLU A 42 -10.47 9.02 -14.03
CA GLU A 42 -9.93 10.27 -14.62
C GLU A 42 -9.73 10.23 -16.15
N SER A 43 -9.80 9.05 -16.76
CA SER A 43 -9.64 8.88 -18.22
C SER A 43 -10.95 8.85 -19.01
N VAL A 44 -12.10 9.07 -18.34
CA VAL A 44 -13.45 9.13 -18.93
C VAL A 44 -13.94 10.56 -19.07
#